data_AF-A0A846PCR6-F1
#
_entry.id   AF-A0A846PCR6-F1
#
_cell.length_a   1.000
_cell.length_b   1.000
_cell.length_c   1.000
_cell.angle_alpha   90.00
_cell.angle_beta   90.00
_cell.angle_gamma   90.00
#
_symmetry.space_group_name_H-M   'P 1'
#
loop_
_entity.id
_entity.type
_entity.pdbx_description
1 polymer ?
#
loop_
_entity_poly.entity_id
_entity_poly.type
_entity_poly.pdbx_seq_one_letter_code
_entity_poly.pdbx_strand_id
1 'polypeptide(L)' 'VQRFAGRASANTTLFGKKRLILFDELGGLTGKADRGGVSVITKIVKETMSPLVLIANNAYDPKFSTLRRYCQLIEFKK' A
#
# COMPACT_ATOMS: atom_id res chain seq x y z
N VAL A 1 18.95 12.53 15.21
CA VAL A 1 18.33 11.53 14.30
C VAL A 1 17.35 10.61 15.03
N GLN A 2 17.69 9.99 16.17
CA GLN A 2 16.74 9.21 17.01
C GLN A 2 15.50 9.99 17.49
N ARG A 3 15.60 11.32 17.67
CA ARG A 3 14.50 12.18 18.14
C ARG A 3 13.39 12.43 17.10
N PHE A 4 13.68 12.28 15.81
CA PHE A 4 12.70 12.47 14.73
C PHE A 4 11.99 11.17 14.35
N ALA A 5 12.71 10.04 14.39
CA ALA A 5 12.13 8.72 14.13
C ALA A 5 11.05 8.34 15.16
N GLY A 6 11.25 8.65 16.45
CA GLY A 6 10.29 8.36 17.50
C GLY A 6 9.02 9.21 17.51
N ARG A 7 9.01 10.37 16.82
CA ARG A 7 7.81 11.21 16.70
C ARG A 7 6.95 10.83 15.48
N ALA A 8 7.56 10.36 14.41
CA ALA A 8 6.85 9.92 13.20
C ALA A 8 6.31 8.48 13.31
N SER A 9 6.90 7.62 14.15
CA SER A 9 6.36 6.29 14.41
C SER A 9 5.01 6.32 15.15
N ALA A 10 4.63 7.46 15.72
CA ALA A 10 3.40 7.69 16.48
C ALA A 10 2.36 8.52 15.71
N ASN A 11 2.33 8.44 14.36
CA ASN A 11 1.44 9.23 13.48
C ASN A 11 -0.05 8.85 13.64
N THR A 12 -0.59 9.26 14.77
CA THR A 12 -1.97 9.59 15.01
C THR A 12 -2.22 10.95 14.38
N THR A 13 -3.38 11.19 13.75
CA THR A 13 -3.73 12.56 13.28
C THR A 13 -3.65 13.55 14.44
N LEU A 14 -3.60 14.85 14.13
CA LEU A 14 -3.68 15.94 15.12
C LEU A 14 -4.85 15.78 16.12
N PHE A 15 -5.82 14.89 15.85
CA PHE A 15 -6.99 14.59 16.65
C PHE A 15 -7.16 13.12 17.10
N GLY A 16 -6.10 12.29 17.18
CA GLY A 16 -6.31 10.93 17.69
C GLY A 16 -6.82 9.91 16.67
N LYS A 17 -7.25 10.36 15.48
CA LYS A 17 -7.99 9.53 14.51
C LYS A 17 -7.04 8.73 13.62
N LYS A 18 -7.36 7.45 13.41
CA LYS A 18 -6.67 6.56 12.46
C LYS A 18 -6.87 7.09 11.04
N ARG A 19 -5.81 7.10 10.22
CA ARG A 19 -5.89 7.42 8.79
C ARG A 19 -5.88 6.12 8.00
N LEU A 20 -6.81 5.98 7.07
CA LEU A 20 -6.82 4.93 6.07
C LEU A 20 -6.19 5.47 4.79
N ILE A 21 -5.25 4.73 4.22
CA ILE A 21 -4.72 4.97 2.89
C ILE A 21 -5.46 4.05 1.93
N LEU A 22 -6.02 4.61 0.85
CA LEU A 22 -6.71 3.86 -0.19
C LEU A 22 -5.99 4.11 -1.52
N PHE A 23 -5.47 3.06 -2.14
CA PHE A 23 -5.05 3.10 -3.53
C PHE A 23 -6.09 2.40 -4.37
N ASP A 24 -6.81 3.19 -5.17
CA ASP A 24 -7.70 2.68 -6.20
C ASP A 24 -6.92 2.44 -7.50
N GLU A 25 -7.42 1.53 -8.34
CA GLU A 25 -6.88 1.24 -9.67
C GLU A 25 -5.38 0.88 -9.73
N LEU A 26 -4.93 -0.07 -8.90
CA LEU A 26 -3.55 -0.58 -8.96
C LEU A 26 -3.12 -1.05 -10.38
N GLY A 27 -4.09 -1.43 -11.22
CA GLY A 27 -3.84 -1.84 -12.60
C GLY A 27 -3.49 -0.72 -13.58
N GLY A 28 -3.76 0.56 -13.26
CA GLY A 28 -3.49 1.70 -14.13
C GLY A 28 -2.03 2.19 -14.09
N LEU A 29 -1.26 1.76 -13.09
CA LEU A 29 0.14 2.12 -12.87
C LEU A 29 1.11 1.29 -13.76
N THR A 30 0.76 1.03 -15.03
CA THR A 30 1.41 -0.01 -15.87
C THR A 30 2.04 0.50 -17.17
N GLY A 31 2.32 1.78 -17.30
CA GLY A 31 3.14 2.30 -18.40
C GLY A 31 4.58 1.76 -18.34
N LYS A 32 5.30 1.77 -19.47
CA LYS A 32 6.67 1.21 -19.63
C LYS A 32 7.72 1.76 -18.65
N ALA A 33 7.42 2.83 -17.91
CA ALA A 33 8.22 3.40 -16.83
C ALA A 33 7.96 2.75 -15.44
N ASP A 34 6.95 1.89 -15.31
CA ASP A 34 6.27 1.63 -14.03
C ASP A 34 6.56 0.27 -13.37
N ARG A 35 7.61 -0.46 -13.78
CA ARG A 35 8.18 -1.50 -12.88
C ARG A 35 8.56 -0.90 -11.52
N GLY A 36 8.86 0.40 -11.49
CA GLY A 36 9.06 1.17 -10.27
C GLY A 36 7.80 1.31 -9.42
N GLY A 37 6.60 1.45 -10.02
CA GLY A 37 5.35 1.72 -9.30
C GLY A 37 4.96 0.60 -8.33
N VAL A 38 4.94 -0.65 -8.82
CA VAL A 38 4.62 -1.82 -7.96
C VAL A 38 5.68 -2.03 -6.88
N SER A 39 6.95 -1.77 -7.19
CA SER A 39 8.05 -1.84 -6.22
C SER A 39 7.89 -0.79 -5.10
N VAL A 40 7.53 0.45 -5.45
CA VAL A 40 7.27 1.53 -4.50
C VAL A 40 6.07 1.20 -3.62
N ILE A 41 4.96 0.71 -4.20
CA ILE A 41 3.79 0.28 -3.41
C ILE A 41 4.16 -0.86 -2.48
N THR A 42 4.94 -1.83 -2.94
CA THR A 42 5.43 -2.93 -2.09
C THR A 42 6.27 -2.40 -0.92
N LYS A 43 7.07 -1.35 -1.13
CA LYS A 43 7.81 -0.68 -0.06
C LYS A 43 6.87 0.03 0.92
N ILE A 44 5.87 0.77 0.42
CA ILE A 44 4.85 1.43 1.26
C ILE A 44 4.11 0.41 2.12
N VAL A 45 3.69 -0.72 1.55
CA VAL A 45 2.99 -1.80 2.28
C VAL A 45 3.84 -2.37 3.40
N LYS A 46 5.17 -2.46 3.21
CA LYS A 46 6.10 -2.96 4.23
C LYS A 46 6.38 -1.97 5.35
N GLU A 47 6.34 -0.66 5.06
CA GLU A 47 6.77 0.39 5.99
C GLU A 47 5.60 1.15 6.63
N THR A 48 4.39 1.06 6.07
CA THR A 48 3.23 1.83 6.55
C THR A 48 2.76 1.36 7.93
N MET A 49 2.57 2.34 8.83
CA MET A 49 1.92 2.14 10.14
C MET A 49 0.42 2.48 10.11
N SER A 50 -0.07 3.01 8.99
CA SER A 50 -1.48 3.33 8.79
C SER A 50 -2.18 2.17 8.06
N PRO A 51 -3.46 1.87 8.39
CA PRO A 51 -4.29 0.97 7.60
C PRO A 51 -4.22 1.32 6.10
N LEU A 52 -4.10 0.28 5.27
CA LEU A 52 -3.93 0.40 3.83
C LEU A 52 -4.90 -0.54 3.12
N VAL A 53 -5.67 0.00 2.17
CA VAL A 53 -6.52 -0.77 1.27
C VAL A 53 -6.06 -0.54 -0.16
N LEU A 54 -5.95 -1.63 -0.91
CA LEU A 54 -5.51 -1.66 -2.29
C LEU A 54 -6.63 -2.26 -3.13
N ILE A 55 -7.07 -1.56 -4.16
CA ILE A 55 -8.10 -2.04 -5.09
C ILE A 55 -7.43 -2.34 -6.43
N ALA A 56 -7.71 -3.53 -6.95
CA ALA A 56 -7.22 -3.99 -8.23
C ALA A 56 -8.31 -4.77 -8.97
N ASN A 57 -8.47 -4.52 -10.26
CA ASN A 57 -9.37 -5.30 -11.12
C ASN A 57 -8.92 -6.76 -11.27
N ASN A 58 -7.60 -7.02 -11.21
CA ASN A 58 -7.04 -8.37 -11.22
C ASN A 58 -5.84 -8.45 -10.27
N ALA A 59 -6.07 -8.93 -9.05
CA ALA A 59 -5.01 -9.13 -8.06
C ALA A 59 -4.05 -10.29 -8.42
N TYR A 60 -4.48 -11.23 -9.28
CA TYR A 60 -3.70 -12.41 -9.64
C TYR A 60 -2.67 -12.17 -10.74
N ASP A 61 -2.64 -10.97 -11.33
CA ASP A 61 -1.61 -10.56 -12.29
C ASP A 61 -0.19 -10.86 -11.73
N PRO A 62 0.68 -11.55 -12.49
CA PRO A 62 2.03 -11.88 -12.06
C PRO A 62 2.83 -10.70 -11.53
N LYS A 63 2.57 -9.48 -12.01
CA LYS A 63 3.26 -8.26 -11.53
C LYS A 63 3.00 -7.99 -10.05
N PHE A 64 1.85 -8.42 -9.53
CA PHE A 64 1.48 -8.28 -8.11
C PHE A 64 1.88 -9.49 -7.27
N SER A 65 2.55 -10.50 -7.83
CA SER A 65 2.91 -11.73 -7.09
C SER A 65 3.65 -11.47 -5.77
N THR A 66 4.61 -10.53 -5.76
CA THR A 66 5.33 -10.12 -4.55
C THR A 66 4.43 -9.32 -3.61
N LEU A 67 3.69 -8.35 -4.14
CA LEU A 67 2.77 -7.49 -3.37
C LEU A 67 1.72 -8.33 -2.63
N ARG A 68 1.14 -9.32 -3.31
CA ARG A 68 0.15 -10.26 -2.75
C ARG A 68 0.64 -11.01 -1.53
N ARG A 69 1.94 -11.26 -1.39
CA ARG A 69 2.49 -11.94 -0.20
C ARG A 69 2.41 -11.09 1.07
N TYR A 70 2.24 -9.78 0.91
CA TYR A 70 2.18 -8.82 2.03
C TYR A 70 0.76 -8.27 2.25
N CYS A 71 -0.23 -8.74 1.50
CA CYS A 71 -1.60 -8.25 1.58
C CYS A 71 -2.55 -9.39 1.92
N GLN A 72 -3.56 -9.08 2.74
CA GLN A 72 -4.73 -9.95 2.84
C GLN A 72 -5.59 -9.77 1.60
N LEU A 73 -5.78 -10.85 0.83
CA LEU A 73 -6.61 -10.83 -0.36
C LEU A 73 -8.07 -11.00 0.02
N ILE A 74 -8.90 -10.08 -0.46
CA ILE A 74 -10.36 -10.12 -0.35
C ILE A 74 -10.90 -10.12 -1.77
N GLU A 75 -11.45 -11.26 -2.20
CA GLU A 75 -12.06 -11.40 -3.51
C GLU A 75 -13.51 -10.96 -3.46
N PHE A 76 -13.90 -10.06 -4.37
CA PHE A 76 -15.29 -9.66 -4.56
C PHE A 76 -15.89 -10.51 -5.69
N LYS A 77 -16.83 -11.38 -5.34
CA LYS A 77 -17.63 -12.15 -6.29
C LYS A 77 -18.76 -11.28 -6.82
N LYS A 78 -19.18 -11.53 -8.07
CA LYS A 78 -20.41 -10.95 -8.64
C LYS A 78 -21.64 -11.45 -7.89
#